data_AF-A0AB35XVB4-F1
#
_entry.id   AF-A0AB35XVB4-F1
#
_cell.length_a   1.000
_cell.length_b   1.000
_cell.length_c   1.000
_cell.angle_alpha   90.00
_cell.angle_beta   90.00
_cell.angle_gamma   90.00
#
_symmetry.space_group_name_H-M   'P 1'
#
loop_
_entity.id
_entity.type
_entity.pdbx_description
1 polymer ?
#
loop_
_entity_poly.entity_id
_entity_poly.type
_entity_poly.pdbx_seq_one_letter_code
_entity_poly.pdbx_strand_id
1 'polypeptide(L)' 'MKWYTAYLHRTEEILACGTAQQVAEALGMKMGSFYTAVSRSRAWKNRRYDFVIEEISEDEFKKEYAS' A
#
# COMPACT_ATOMS: atom_id res chain seq x y z
N MET A 1 6.60 1.30 -11.74
CA MET A 1 6.74 1.18 -10.26
C MET A 1 5.41 0.77 -9.65
N LYS A 2 5.40 0.01 -8.54
CA LYS A 2 4.16 -0.32 -7.81
C LYS A 2 3.85 0.75 -6.77
N TRP A 3 2.66 1.30 -6.83
CA TRP A 3 2.09 2.19 -5.83
C TRP A 3 1.07 1.45 -4.99
N TYR A 4 1.13 1.67 -3.68
CA TYR A 4 0.31 0.97 -2.71
C TYR A 4 -0.58 1.99 -2.01
N THR A 5 -1.86 1.66 -1.89
CA THR A 5 -2.80 2.41 -1.05
C THR A 5 -3.37 1.46 -0.02
N ALA A 6 -3.16 1.79 1.26
CA ALA A 6 -3.62 1.00 2.40
C ALA A 6 -4.87 1.62 3.03
N TYR A 7 -5.88 0.79 3.19
CA TYR A 7 -7.17 1.15 3.79
C TYR A 7 -7.37 0.40 5.09
N LEU A 8 -8.04 1.02 6.06
CA LEU A 8 -8.58 0.28 7.20
C LEU A 8 -9.81 -0.49 6.73
N HIS A 9 -9.77 -1.83 6.82
CA HIS A 9 -10.84 -2.68 6.27
C HIS A 9 -12.24 -2.35 6.82
N ARG A 10 -12.31 -1.88 8.07
CA ARG A 10 -13.59 -1.62 8.76
C ARG A 10 -14.26 -0.31 8.36
N THR A 11 -13.47 0.73 8.08
CA THR A 11 -13.97 2.11 7.85
C THR A 11 -13.69 2.60 6.44
N GLU A 12 -12.93 1.84 5.66
CA GLU A 12 -12.44 2.22 4.33
C GLU A 12 -11.60 3.52 4.33
N GLU A 13 -11.13 3.93 5.51
CA GLU A 13 -10.27 5.10 5.67
C GLU A 13 -8.88 4.82 5.09
N ILE A 14 -8.37 5.77 4.30
CA ILE A 14 -7.01 5.70 3.74
C ILE A 14 -6.02 6.00 4.87
N LEU A 15 -5.17 5.02 5.19
CA LEU A 15 -4.14 5.18 6.21
C LEU A 15 -2.83 5.70 5.63
N ALA A 16 -2.47 5.25 4.42
CA ALA A 16 -1.27 5.66 3.73
C ALA A 16 -1.34 5.31 2.24
N CYS A 17 -0.66 6.10 1.41
CA CYS A 17 -0.38 5.79 0.03
C CYS A 17 1.09 6.06 -0.28
N GLY A 18 1.68 5.30 -1.20
CA GLY A 18 3.08 5.47 -1.54
C GLY A 18 3.78 4.22 -2.06
N THR A 19 5.10 4.26 -2.00
CA THR A 19 5.94 3.07 -2.18
C THR A 19 5.66 2.06 -1.07
N ALA A 20 6.03 0.80 -1.31
CA ALA A 20 5.92 -0.25 -0.29
C ALA A 20 6.61 0.15 1.02
N GLN A 21 7.74 0.85 0.95
CA GLN A 21 8.46 1.31 2.14
C GLN A 21 7.69 2.39 2.90
N GLN A 22 7.19 3.41 2.20
CA GLN A 22 6.42 4.50 2.82
C GLN A 22 5.18 3.98 3.54
N VAL A 23 4.44 3.06 2.90
CA VAL A 23 3.24 2.47 3.48
C VAL A 23 3.59 1.54 4.65
N ALA A 24 4.66 0.75 4.54
CA ALA A 24 5.10 -0.11 5.64
C ALA A 24 5.50 0.71 6.88
N GLU A 25 6.25 1.81 6.70
CA GLU A 25 6.63 2.73 7.77
C GLU A 25 5.41 3.39 8.41
N ALA A 26 4.47 3.91 7.60
CA ALA A 26 3.23 4.52 8.11
C ALA A 26 2.36 3.54 8.91
N LEU A 27 2.36 2.25 8.53
CA LEU A 27 1.64 1.20 9.25
C LEU A 27 2.44 0.61 10.43
N GLY A 28 3.67 1.07 10.67
CA GLY A 28 4.54 0.54 11.72
C GLY A 28 4.98 -0.91 11.48
N MET A 29 5.08 -1.34 10.22
CA MET A 29 5.41 -2.70 9.82
C MET A 29 6.84 -2.82 9.28
N LYS A 30 7.47 -3.97 9.54
CA LYS A 30 8.66 -4.38 8.80
C LYS A 30 8.28 -4.79 7.37
N MET A 31 9.16 -4.57 6.40
CA MET A 31 8.91 -4.88 4.98
C MET A 31 8.44 -6.32 4.72
N GLY A 32 9.04 -7.32 5.37
CA GLY A 32 8.60 -8.72 5.22
C GLY A 32 7.17 -8.97 5.73
N SER A 33 6.80 -8.32 6.84
CA SER A 33 5.43 -8.34 7.38
C SER A 33 4.46 -7.61 6.46
N PHE A 34 4.89 -6.49 5.86
CA PHE A 34 4.10 -5.74 4.89
C PHE A 34 3.76 -6.60 3.66
N TYR A 35 4.74 -7.22 3.00
CA TYR A 35 4.45 -8.08 1.85
C TYR A 35 3.57 -9.28 2.20
N THR A 36 3.74 -9.84 3.39
CA THR A 36 2.86 -10.90 3.90
C THR A 36 1.43 -10.40 4.07
N ALA A 37 1.25 -9.20 4.64
CA ALA A 37 -0.06 -8.58 4.81
C ALA A 37 -0.73 -8.28 3.47
N VAL A 38 0.02 -7.73 2.49
CA VAL A 38 -0.47 -7.46 1.14
C VAL A 38 -0.91 -8.76 0.45
N SER A 39 -0.05 -9.78 0.43
CA SER A 39 -0.34 -11.07 -0.22
C SER A 39 -1.56 -11.76 0.38
N ARG A 40 -1.74 -11.67 1.70
CA ARG A 40 -2.84 -12.32 2.42
C ARG A 40 -4.10 -11.48 2.50
N SER A 41 -4.05 -10.19 2.19
CA SER A 41 -5.19 -9.29 2.27
C SER A 41 -6.39 -9.79 1.46
N ARG A 42 -6.17 -10.43 0.31
CA ARG A 42 -7.25 -10.93 -0.56
C ARG A 42 -7.88 -12.25 -0.09
N ALA A 43 -7.21 -13.02 0.77
CA ALA A 43 -7.60 -14.39 1.10
C ALA A 43 -8.18 -14.55 2.52
N TRP A 44 -8.02 -13.58 3.41
CA TRP A 44 -8.34 -13.75 4.83
C TRP A 44 -9.73 -13.22 5.21
N LYS A 45 -10.57 -14.08 5.82
CA LYS A 45 -11.73 -13.66 6.62
C LYS A 45 -11.25 -13.03 7.94
N ASN A 46 -11.39 -11.71 8.09
CA ASN A 46 -10.95 -10.88 9.24
C ASN A 46 -9.59 -10.17 9.07
N ARG A 47 -9.39 -9.52 7.91
CA ARG A 47 -8.23 -8.66 7.65
C ARG A 47 -8.38 -7.28 8.30
N ARG A 48 -7.29 -6.76 8.87
CA ARG A 48 -7.26 -5.39 9.42
C ARG A 48 -7.12 -4.32 8.34
N TYR A 49 -6.39 -4.65 7.27
CA TYR A 49 -6.06 -3.73 6.20
C TYR A 49 -6.47 -4.29 4.85
N ASP A 50 -6.85 -3.39 3.97
CA ASP A 50 -7.03 -3.60 2.55
C ASP A 50 -5.92 -2.89 1.77
N PHE A 51 -5.48 -3.49 0.67
CA PHE A 51 -4.43 -2.92 -0.17
C PHE A 51 -4.87 -2.90 -1.62
N VAL A 52 -4.81 -1.70 -2.22
CA VAL A 52 -4.87 -1.50 -3.66
C VAL A 52 -3.43 -1.34 -4.15
N ILE A 53 -3.12 -1.99 -5.27
CA ILE A 53 -1.80 -1.95 -5.89
C ILE A 53 -2.00 -1.48 -7.32
N GLU A 54 -1.34 -0.37 -7.66
CA GLU A 54 -1.37 0.21 -8.98
C GLU A 54 0.02 0.12 -9.60
N GLU A 55 0.08 -0.21 -10.90
CA GLU A 55 1.31 -0.12 -11.67
C GLU A 55 1.36 1.26 -12.32
N ILE A 56 2.20 2.14 -11.78
CA ILE A 56 2.41 3.49 -12.30
C ILE A 56 3.67 3.46 -13.16
N SER A 57 3.65 4.09 -14.34
CA SER A 57 4.87 4.24 -15.11
C SER A 57 5.85 5.19 -14.40
N GLU A 58 7.14 4.85 -14.42
CA GLU A 58 8.14 5.69 -13.73
C GLU A 58 8.26 7.09 -14.39
N ASP A 59 8.00 7.16 -15.69
CA ASP A 59 7.92 8.39 -16.47
C ASP A 59 6.73 9.28 -16.09
N GLU A 60 5.54 8.73 -15.83
CA GLU A 60 4.39 9.52 -15.34
C GLU A 60 4.63 10.03 -13.92
N PHE A 61 5.18 9.20 -13.04
CA PHE A 61 5.47 9.61 -11.67
C PHE A 61 6.44 10.80 -11.61
N LYS A 62 7.51 10.76 -12.42
CA LYS A 62 8.48 11.86 -12.50
C LYS A 62 7.90 13.13 -13.13
N LYS A 63 6.98 13.00 -14.09
CA LYS A 63 6.31 14.16 -14.70
C LYS A 63 5.39 14.90 -13.74
N GLU A 64 4.68 14.17 -12.88
CA GLU A 64 3.58 14.74 -12.09
C GLU A 64 4.00 15.21 -10.68
N TYR A 65 5.06 14.61 -10.10
CA TYR A 65 5.46 14.87 -8.72
C TYR A 65 6.91 15.36 -8.53
N ALA A 66 7.70 15.46 -9.61
CA ALA A 66 9.10 15.92 -9.55
C ALA A 66 9.38 17.24 -10.29
N SER A 67 8.35 18.05 -10.58
CA SER A 67 8.50 19.45 -11.02
C SER A 67 8.45 20.43 -9.85
#